data_AF-A0A7T6VQ38-F1
#
_entry.id   AF-A0A7T6VQ38-F1
#
_cell.length_a   1.000
_cell.length_b   1.000
_cell.length_c   1.000
_cell.angle_alpha   90.00
_cell.angle_beta   90.00
_cell.angle_gamma   90.00
#
_symmetry.space_group_name_H-M   'P 1'
#
loop_
_entity.id
_entity.type
_entity.pdbx_description
1 polymer ?
#
loop_
_entity_poly.entity_id
_entity_poly.type
_entity_poly.pdbx_seq_one_letter_code
_entity_poly.pdbx_strand_id
1 'polypeptide(L)'
;MMVAKGFSKKLKLNIKSIKIDVSGEMDKNKSKGFSLIKTTYYIDTDDSEKQINKFINLIEKYCPVKLTITDSPEFETEIKII
;
A
#
# COMPACT_ATOMS: atom_id res chain seq x y z
N MET A 1 -4.83 0.49 -5.50
CA MET A 1 -5.63 -0.40 -6.37
C MET A 1 -4.95 -0.78 -7.69
N MET A 2 -4.20 0.11 -8.37
CA MET A 2 -3.51 -0.21 -9.63
C MET A 2 -2.59 -1.44 -9.56
N VAL A 3 -1.74 -1.51 -8.52
CA VAL A 3 -0.80 -2.63 -8.29
C VAL A 3 -1.55 -3.96 -8.09
N ALA A 4 -2.63 -3.96 -7.29
CA ALA A 4 -3.46 -5.13 -7.06
C ALA A 4 -4.11 -5.66 -8.35
N LYS A 5 -4.63 -4.77 -9.20
CA LYS A 5 -5.23 -5.15 -10.50
C LYS A 5 -4.19 -5.71 -11.47
N GLY A 6 -2.96 -5.21 -11.43
CA GLY A 6 -1.86 -5.72 -12.25
C GLY A 6 -1.44 -7.14 -11.85
N PHE A 7 -1.25 -7.37 -10.55
CA PHE A 7 -0.80 -8.67 -10.06
C PHE A 7 -1.90 -9.74 -10.06
N SER A 8 -3.18 -9.38 -9.92
CA SER A 8 -4.28 -10.36 -9.97
C SER A 8 -4.36 -11.03 -11.35
N LYS A 9 -4.22 -10.24 -12.42
CA LYS A 9 -4.12 -10.75 -13.80
C LYS A 9 -2.87 -11.60 -14.01
N LYS A 10 -1.70 -11.15 -13.51
CA LYS A 10 -0.43 -11.86 -13.68
C LYS A 10 -0.43 -13.23 -13.00
N LEU A 11 -1.08 -13.34 -11.84
CA LEU A 11 -1.19 -14.58 -11.07
C LEU A 11 -2.40 -15.44 -11.45
N LYS A 12 -3.22 -14.99 -12.41
CA LYS A 12 -4.46 -15.65 -12.85
C LYS A 12 -5.42 -15.98 -11.70
N LEU A 13 -5.53 -15.06 -10.73
CA LEU A 13 -6.40 -15.22 -9.56
C LEU A 13 -7.86 -14.97 -9.93
N ASN A 14 -8.76 -15.72 -9.31
CA ASN A 14 -10.20 -15.57 -9.48
C ASN A 14 -10.81 -14.76 -8.33
N ILE A 15 -10.46 -13.48 -8.26
CA ILE A 15 -10.95 -12.56 -7.23
C ILE A 15 -12.33 -12.05 -7.62
N LYS A 16 -13.35 -12.39 -6.81
CA LYS A 16 -14.73 -11.90 -6.98
C LYS A 16 -14.83 -10.44 -6.54
N SER A 17 -14.29 -10.13 -5.36
CA SER A 17 -14.23 -8.77 -4.85
C SER A 17 -13.01 -8.54 -3.96
N ILE A 18 -12.55 -7.30 -3.94
CA ILE A 18 -11.48 -6.85 -3.05
C ILE A 18 -11.86 -5.50 -2.44
N LYS A 19 -11.79 -5.41 -1.11
CA LYS A 19 -11.88 -4.17 -0.35
C LYS A 19 -10.61 -3.99 0.46
N ILE A 20 -10.12 -2.75 0.52
CA ILE A 20 -8.92 -2.39 1.25
C ILE A 20 -9.27 -1.20 2.12
N ASP A 21 -9.16 -1.37 3.43
CA ASP A 21 -9.31 -0.29 4.39
C ASP A 21 -7.94 0.12 4.90
N VAL A 22 -7.66 1.42 4.87
CA VAL A 22 -6.41 1.99 5.39
C VAL A 22 -6.78 2.92 6.53
N SER A 23 -6.26 2.65 7.72
CA SER A 23 -6.39 3.51 8.89
C SER A 23 -5.01 3.98 9.35
N GLY A 24 -4.97 5.14 9.98
CA GLY A 24 -3.75 5.69 10.55
C GLY A 24 -3.99 6.23 11.94
N GLU A 25 -2.98 6.09 12.80
CA GLU A 25 -2.94 6.76 14.10
C GLU A 25 -1.99 7.95 13.98
N MET A 26 -2.40 9.10 14.54
CA MET A 26 -1.60 10.32 14.51
C MET A 26 -1.18 10.66 15.94
N ASP A 27 0.13 10.73 16.15
CA ASP A 27 0.69 11.11 17.44
C ASP A 27 1.04 12.60 17.40
N LYS A 28 0.23 13.42 18.08
CA LYS A 28 0.41 14.88 18.11
C LYS A 28 1.74 15.31 18.73
N ASN A 29 2.40 14.43 19.49
CA ASN A 29 3.70 14.72 20.10
C ASN A 29 4.87 14.37 19.17
N LYS A 30 4.62 13.70 18.04
CA LYS A 30 5.63 13.40 17.02
C LYS A 30 5.47 14.34 15.83
N SER A 31 6.55 15.00 15.44
CA SER A 31 6.58 15.94 14.30
C SER A 31 6.34 15.30 12.94
N LYS A 32 6.31 13.96 12.84
CA LYS A 32 6.31 13.20 11.58
C LYS A 32 4.91 12.87 11.02
N GLY A 33 3.82 13.30 11.66
CA GLY A 33 2.45 13.00 11.21
C GLY A 33 1.93 11.66 11.74
N PHE A 34 1.64 10.69 10.85
CA PHE A 34 1.13 9.37 11.25
C PHE A 34 2.19 8.55 12.00
N SER A 35 1.85 8.03 13.17
CA SER A 35 2.69 7.15 13.98
C SER A 35 2.53 5.67 13.61
N LEU A 36 1.36 5.30 13.08
CA LEU A 36 1.06 3.97 12.58
C LEU A 36 0.15 4.10 11.36
N ILE A 37 0.39 3.27 10.34
CA ILE A 37 -0.52 3.06 9.21
C ILE A 37 -0.83 1.57 9.18
N LYS A 38 -2.12 1.23 9.19
CA LYS A 38 -2.63 -0.14 9.14
C LYS A 38 -3.46 -0.30 7.87
N THR A 39 -3.09 -1.30 7.07
CA THR A 39 -3.85 -1.71 5.89
C THR A 39 -4.53 -3.05 6.18
N THR A 40 -5.84 -3.12 5.96
CA THR A 40 -6.64 -4.34 6.12
C THR A 40 -7.23 -4.73 4.77
N TYR A 41 -6.93 -5.95 4.34
CA TYR A 41 -7.40 -6.52 3.08
C TYR A 41 -8.59 -7.45 3.33
N TYR A 42 -9.67 -7.22 2.61
CA TYR A 42 -10.83 -8.10 2.54
C TYR A 42 -10.91 -8.63 1.12
N ILE A 43 -10.72 -9.93 0.92
CA ILE A 43 -10.69 -10.57 -0.39
C ILE A 43 -11.73 -11.69 -0.40
N ASP A 44 -12.62 -11.65 -1.37
CA ASP A 44 -13.54 -12.74 -1.70
C ASP A 44 -13.01 -13.48 -2.94
N THR A 45 -12.63 -14.74 -2.75
CA THR A 45 -11.98 -15.59 -3.75
C THR A 45 -12.13 -17.07 -3.41
N ASP A 46 -12.11 -17.92 -4.43
CA ASP A 46 -12.03 -19.38 -4.30
C ASP A 46 -10.56 -19.88 -4.34
N ASP A 47 -9.59 -18.98 -4.52
CA ASP A 47 -8.16 -19.30 -4.56
C ASP A 47 -7.61 -19.70 -3.18
N SER A 48 -6.52 -20.46 -3.19
CA SER A 48 -5.87 -20.91 -1.95
C SER A 48 -5.24 -19.77 -1.15
N GLU A 49 -5.22 -19.91 0.18
CA GLU A 49 -4.60 -18.94 1.09
C GLU A 49 -3.13 -18.65 0.73
N LYS A 50 -2.37 -19.66 0.31
CA LYS A 50 -0.97 -19.50 -0.14
C LYS A 50 -0.85 -18.57 -1.35
N GLN A 51 -1.76 -18.67 -2.32
CA GLN A 51 -1.77 -17.80 -3.49
C GLN A 51 -2.15 -16.37 -3.12
N ILE A 52 -3.13 -16.20 -2.23
CA ILE A 52 -3.54 -14.88 -1.74
C ILE A 52 -2.43 -14.21 -0.92
N ASN A 53 -1.73 -14.95 -0.07
CA ASN A 53 -0.58 -14.42 0.66
C ASN A 53 0.54 -13.98 -0.28
N LYS A 54 0.83 -14.74 -1.34
CA LYS A 54 1.79 -14.33 -2.38
C LYS A 54 1.34 -13.06 -3.11
N PHE A 55 0.04 -12.94 -3.39
CA PHE A 55 -0.55 -11.77 -4.03
C PHE A 55 -0.43 -10.51 -3.17
N ILE A 56 -0.82 -10.59 -1.89
CA ILE A 56 -0.70 -9.49 -0.93
C ILE A 56 0.75 -9.06 -0.76
N ASN A 57 1.68 -10.01 -0.63
CA ASN A 57 3.10 -9.71 -0.52
C ASN A 57 3.65 -8.94 -1.73
N LEU A 58 3.19 -9.25 -2.94
CA LEU A 58 3.56 -8.50 -4.14
C LEU A 58 2.95 -7.10 -4.15
N ILE A 59 1.69 -6.95 -3.76
CA ILE A 59 1.07 -5.62 -3.66
C ILE A 59 1.84 -4.74 -2.67
N GLU A 60 2.10 -5.26 -1.47
CA GLU A 60 2.79 -4.53 -0.41
C GLU A 60 4.25 -4.24 -0.74
N LYS A 61 4.92 -5.12 -1.50
CA LYS A 61 6.30 -4.89 -1.95
C LYS A 61 6.40 -3.78 -3.01
N TYR A 62 5.40 -3.65 -3.88
CA TYR A 62 5.44 -2.74 -5.03
C TYR A 62 4.46 -1.57 -4.93
N CYS A 63 3.82 -1.37 -3.78
CA CYS A 63 2.95 -0.22 -3.56
C CYS A 63 3.79 1.07 -3.55
N PRO A 64 3.66 1.96 -4.55
CA PRO A 64 4.52 3.14 -4.63
C PRO A 64 4.31 4.07 -3.44
N VAL A 65 3.07 4.20 -2.94
CA VAL A 65 2.75 5.02 -1.77
C VAL A 65 3.50 4.52 -0.53
N LYS A 66 3.49 3.20 -0.29
CA LYS A 66 4.21 2.62 0.85
C LYS A 66 5.71 2.85 0.71
N LEU A 67 6.26 2.62 -0.49
CA LEU A 67 7.69 2.83 -0.76
C LEU A 67 8.09 4.28 -0.47
N THR A 68 7.34 5.27 -0.95
CA THR A 68 7.63 6.68 -0.67
C THR A 68 7.58 7.04 0.83
N ILE A 69 6.76 6.34 1.62
CA ILE A 69 6.67 6.56 3.08
C ILE A 69 7.84 5.88 3.82
N THR A 70 8.25 4.69 3.38
CA THR A 70 9.32 3.92 4.05
C THR A 70 10.73 4.30 3.58
N ASP A 71 10.84 4.81 2.37
CA ASP A 71 12.06 5.21 1.68
C ASP A 71 11.82 6.58 1.02
N SER A 72 11.75 7.61 1.86
CA SER A 72 11.37 8.94 1.42
C SER A 72 12.52 9.64 0.71
N PRO A 73 12.26 10.29 -0.45
CA PRO A 73 13.28 11.08 -1.13
C PRO A 73 13.66 12.30 -0.30
N GLU A 74 14.85 12.84 -0.56
CA GLU A 74 15.22 14.16 -0.07
C GLU A 74 14.35 15.23 -0.75
N PHE A 75 13.94 16.23 0.03
CA PHE A 75 13.18 17.36 -0.47
C PHE A 75 14.14 18.54 -0.65
N GLU A 76 14.25 19.04 -1.88
CA GLU A 76 14.94 20.30 -2.17
C GLU A 76 13.90 21.41 -2.36
N THR A 77 14.17 22.60 -1.81
CA THR A 77 13.31 23.77 -1.98
C THR A 77 14.16 24.95 -2.41
N GLU A 78 13.88 25.48 -3.60
CA GLU A 78 14.54 26.66 -4.15
C GLU A 78 13.61 27.87 -4.07
N ILE A 79 14.09 28.98 -3.51
CA ILE A 79 13.35 30.25 -3.45
C ILE A 79 14.12 31.31 -4.25
N LYS A 80 13.44 31.93 -5.22
CA LYS A 80 13.98 33.03 -6.03
C LYS A 80 13.13 34.28 -5.77
N ILE A 81 13.72 35.28 -5.12
CA ILE A 81 13.10 36.60 -4.86
C ILE A 81 13.65 37.57 -5.90
N ILE A 82 12.75 38.28 -6.60
CA ILE A 82 13.04 39.26 -7.66
C ILE A 82 12.74 40.65 -7.13
#